data_AF-A0A928S465-F1
#
_entry.id   AF-A0A928S465-F1
#
_cell.length_a   1.000
_cell.length_b   1.000
_cell.length_c   1.000
_cell.angle_alpha   90.00
_cell.angle_beta   90.00
_cell.angle_gamma   90.00
#
_symmetry.space_group_name_H-M   'P 1'
#
loop_
_entity.id
_entity.type
_entity.pdbx_description
1 polymer ?
#
loop_
_entity_poly.entity_id
_entity_poly.type
_entity_poly.pdbx_seq_one_letter_code
_entity_poly.pdbx_strand_id
1 'polypeptide(L)'
;MSRDTQCDACGATIFKEQLDSGVARYEGGKLLCMACVEEYERAHDRPSSGGSGYHFEPIAMRDDPPADARSGSGAAAAVGGASPGVTRGAAHLKRPLDPTAAGATRCRTFHCKLNDAAIEFLNGVINQWLDEHEDITVKFATSTLGVFEGKNKEPNLILTLFY
;
A
#
# COMPACT_ATOMS: atom_id res chain seq x y z
N MET A 1 32.83 20.72 18.27
CA MET A 1 32.05 21.80 17.66
C MET A 1 31.86 21.45 16.19
N SER A 2 30.82 20.68 15.86
CA SER A 2 30.47 20.43 14.45
C SER A 2 30.12 21.77 13.82
N ARG A 3 30.72 22.08 12.67
CA ARG A 3 30.29 23.20 11.85
C ARG A 3 28.97 22.77 11.21
N ASP A 4 27.89 23.45 11.59
CA ASP A 4 26.60 23.27 10.95
C ASP A 4 26.74 23.73 9.50
N THR A 5 26.58 22.81 8.55
CA THR A 5 26.65 23.13 7.11
C THR A 5 25.27 23.62 6.68
N GLN A 6 25.16 24.71 5.93
CA GLN A 6 23.88 25.27 5.52
C GLN A 6 23.65 25.06 4.02
N CYS A 7 22.38 24.95 3.63
CA CYS A 7 21.96 24.91 2.24
C CYS A 7 22.22 26.26 1.57
N ASP A 8 22.89 26.25 0.42
CA ASP A 8 23.26 27.46 -0.33
C ASP A 8 22.04 28.15 -0.99
N ALA A 9 20.92 27.43 -1.14
CA ALA A 9 19.71 27.96 -1.77
C ALA A 9 18.71 28.54 -0.77
N CYS A 10 18.40 27.81 0.30
CA CYS A 10 17.36 28.21 1.26
C CYS A 10 17.89 28.54 2.67
N GLY A 11 19.19 28.38 2.92
CA GLY A 11 19.79 28.65 4.23
C GLY A 11 19.44 27.63 5.32
N ALA A 12 18.73 26.55 4.99
CA ALA A 12 18.40 25.50 5.94
C ALA A 12 19.65 24.80 6.48
N THR A 13 19.67 24.50 7.78
CA THR A 13 20.74 23.71 8.39
C THR A 13 20.69 22.27 7.88
N ILE A 14 21.83 21.78 7.38
CA ILE A 14 22.04 20.42 6.89
C ILE A 14 22.88 19.67 7.91
N PHE A 15 22.30 18.60 8.44
CA PHE A 15 22.96 17.71 9.38
C PHE A 15 23.85 16.70 8.65
N LYS A 16 24.86 16.19 9.35
CA LYS A 16 25.81 15.21 8.77
C LYS A 16 25.10 13.94 8.31
N GLU A 17 24.07 13.52 9.04
CA GLU A 17 23.25 12.35 8.70
C GLU A 17 22.53 12.52 7.36
N GLN A 18 22.18 13.76 6.98
CA GLN A 18 21.54 14.07 5.70
C GLN A 18 22.53 14.03 4.52
N LEU A 19 23.79 14.38 4.76
CA LEU A 19 24.87 14.21 3.81
C LEU A 19 25.22 12.73 3.64
N ASP A 20 25.36 12.00 4.76
CA ASP A 20 25.75 10.59 4.75
C ASP A 20 24.66 9.69 4.12
N SER A 21 23.37 10.07 4.26
CA SER A 21 22.24 9.37 3.62
C SER A 21 22.02 9.76 2.15
N GLY A 22 22.73 10.76 1.63
CA GLY A 22 22.57 11.26 0.26
C GLY A 22 21.30 12.09 0.03
N VAL A 23 20.58 12.42 1.11
CA VAL A 23 19.36 13.25 1.08
C VAL A 23 19.69 14.72 0.82
N ALA A 24 20.82 15.20 1.35
CA ALA A 24 21.43 16.48 1.01
C ALA A 24 22.73 16.24 0.25
N ARG A 25 22.93 16.94 -0.87
CA ARG A 25 24.08 16.69 -1.75
C ARG A 25 24.48 17.93 -2.54
N TYR A 26 25.64 17.85 -3.17
CA TYR A 26 26.17 18.92 -3.99
C TYR A 26 25.68 18.78 -5.43
N GLU A 27 24.95 19.77 -5.92
CA GLU A 27 24.49 19.87 -7.31
C GLU A 27 25.01 21.18 -7.91
N GLY A 28 25.68 21.11 -9.06
CA GLY A 28 26.28 22.29 -9.69
C GLY A 28 27.31 23.04 -8.82
N GLY A 29 27.94 22.34 -7.86
CA GLY A 29 28.92 22.94 -6.93
C GLY A 29 28.30 23.67 -5.73
N LYS A 30 26.98 23.59 -5.53
CA LYS A 30 26.27 24.16 -4.37
C LYS A 30 25.71 23.05 -3.50
N LEU A 31 25.79 23.21 -2.17
CA LEU A 31 25.18 22.27 -1.24
C LEU A 31 23.68 22.55 -1.13
N LEU A 32 22.86 21.57 -1.50
CA LEU A 32 21.41 21.68 -1.47
C LEU A 32 20.80 20.71 -0.45
N CYS A 33 19.77 21.17 0.27
CA CYS A 33 18.94 20.31 1.10
C CYS A 33 17.94 19.53 0.22
N MET A 34 17.30 18.51 0.78
CA MET A 34 16.36 17.63 0.08
C MET A 34 15.35 18.38 -0.81
N ALA A 35 14.72 19.44 -0.29
CA ALA A 35 13.72 20.20 -1.04
C ALA A 35 14.35 20.96 -2.22
N CYS A 36 15.50 21.61 -1.99
CA CYS A 36 16.19 22.36 -3.03
C CYS A 36 16.85 21.43 -4.07
N VAL A 37 17.22 20.21 -3.70
CA VAL A 37 17.67 19.18 -4.65
C VAL A 37 16.54 18.81 -5.59
N GLU A 38 15.35 18.51 -5.05
CA GLU A 38 14.18 18.14 -5.88
C GLU A 38 13.76 19.28 -6.82
N GLU A 39 13.80 20.53 -6.33
CA GLU A 39 13.56 21.71 -7.17
C GLU A 39 14.63 21.89 -8.24
N TYR A 40 15.90 21.64 -7.91
CA TYR A 40 17.02 21.72 -8.85
C TYR A 40 16.91 20.66 -9.95
N GLU A 41 16.62 19.40 -9.59
CA GLU A 41 16.37 18.30 -10.53
C GLU A 41 15.20 18.64 -11.46
N ARG A 42 14.07 19.06 -10.91
CA ARG A 42 12.88 19.46 -11.69
C ARG A 42 13.17 20.59 -12.67
N ALA A 43 14.07 21.51 -12.31
CA ALA A 43 14.45 22.64 -13.15
C ALA A 43 15.54 22.30 -14.18
N HIS A 44 16.41 21.32 -13.91
CA HIS A 44 17.57 20.98 -14.74
C HIS A 44 17.45 19.67 -15.52
N ASP A 45 16.36 18.92 -15.35
CA ASP A 45 16.00 17.84 -16.27
C ASP A 45 15.68 18.40 -17.66
N ARG A 46 16.74 18.52 -18.46
CA ARG A 46 16.64 18.28 -19.91
C ARG A 46 16.20 16.83 -20.10
N PRO A 47 15.36 16.50 -21.11
CA PRO A 47 15.09 15.12 -21.45
C PRO A 47 16.36 14.50 -22.06
N SER A 48 17.28 14.06 -21.22
CA SER A 48 18.44 13.29 -21.64
C SER A 48 18.07 11.81 -21.57
N SER A 49 17.63 11.33 -22.73
CA SER A 49 18.02 10.03 -23.28
C SER A 49 19.21 9.37 -22.58
N GLY A 50 18.98 8.19 -21.99
CA GLY A 50 20.05 7.34 -21.47
C GLY A 50 19.60 6.26 -20.49
N GLY A 51 18.73 5.32 -20.90
CA GLY A 51 18.38 4.17 -20.06
C GLY A 51 17.43 3.16 -20.70
N SER A 52 17.99 2.21 -21.46
CA SER A 52 17.39 0.99 -22.04
C SER A 52 16.21 1.16 -23.02
N GLY A 53 16.54 1.27 -24.31
CA GLY A 53 15.61 1.03 -25.39
C GLY A 53 15.26 -0.45 -25.50
N TYR A 54 14.12 -0.86 -24.95
CA TYR A 54 13.43 -2.06 -25.40
C TYR A 54 12.66 -1.69 -26.66
N HIS A 55 13.24 -2.04 -27.81
CA HIS A 55 12.56 -1.98 -29.10
C HIS A 55 11.51 -3.10 -29.10
N PHE A 56 10.22 -2.76 -28.99
CA PHE A 56 9.14 -3.71 -29.28
C PHE A 56 9.03 -3.83 -30.81
N GLU A 57 9.75 -4.77 -31.41
CA GLU A 57 9.34 -5.29 -32.70
C GLU A 57 8.03 -6.09 -32.52
N PRO A 58 7.02 -5.91 -33.39
CA PRO A 58 5.78 -6.68 -33.31
C PRO A 58 6.08 -8.17 -33.51
N ILE A 59 5.63 -9.00 -32.57
CA ILE A 59 5.72 -10.46 -32.68
C ILE A 59 4.83 -10.91 -33.85
N ALA A 60 5.43 -11.42 -34.92
CA ALA A 60 4.70 -12.05 -36.01
C ALA A 60 4.07 -13.38 -35.52
N MET A 61 2.76 -13.52 -35.72
CA MET A 61 2.02 -14.75 -35.46
C MET A 61 2.61 -15.88 -36.32
N ARG A 62 3.11 -16.94 -35.68
CA ARG A 62 3.43 -18.20 -36.35
C ARG A 62 2.16 -19.06 -36.37
N ASP A 63 1.70 -19.42 -37.55
CA ASP A 63 0.63 -20.40 -37.75
C ASP A 63 1.23 -21.82 -37.65
N ASP A 64 1.18 -22.41 -36.45
CA ASP A 64 1.41 -23.84 -36.25
C ASP A 64 0.10 -24.64 -36.46
N PRO A 65 0.12 -25.75 -37.21
CA PRO A 65 -1.09 -26.52 -37.57
C PRO A 65 -1.64 -27.38 -36.41
N PRO A 66 -2.96 -27.68 -36.39
CA PRO A 66 -3.63 -28.29 -35.24
C PRO A 66 -3.52 -29.81 -35.24
N ALA A 67 -3.28 -30.40 -34.07
CA ALA A 67 -3.42 -31.84 -33.84
C ALA A 67 -3.93 -32.12 -32.40
N ASP A 68 -5.26 -32.14 -32.31
CA ASP A 68 -6.15 -33.06 -31.58
C ASP A 68 -5.72 -33.76 -30.27
N ALA A 69 -6.55 -33.47 -29.25
CA ALA A 69 -7.23 -34.41 -28.35
C ALA A 69 -6.39 -35.23 -27.35
N ARG A 70 -6.52 -34.89 -26.06
CA ARG A 70 -7.47 -35.55 -25.12
C ARG A 70 -7.43 -34.97 -23.70
N SER A 71 -8.62 -34.55 -23.27
CA SER A 71 -9.28 -34.93 -22.01
C SER A 71 -8.65 -34.54 -20.66
N GLY A 72 -9.33 -33.62 -19.96
CA GLY A 72 -9.60 -33.82 -18.54
C GLY A 72 -9.51 -32.57 -17.65
N SER A 73 -10.63 -32.31 -16.96
CA SER A 73 -10.75 -31.60 -15.68
C SER A 73 -10.58 -30.07 -15.68
N GLY A 74 -11.67 -29.37 -15.36
CA GLY A 74 -11.70 -27.93 -15.18
C GLY A 74 -10.93 -27.44 -13.96
N ALA A 75 -10.47 -26.19 -14.05
CA ALA A 75 -10.09 -25.32 -12.95
C ALA A 75 -10.01 -23.90 -13.55
N ALA A 76 -10.98 -23.04 -13.26
CA ALA A 76 -11.05 -22.19 -12.07
C ALA A 76 -10.64 -20.77 -12.46
N ALA A 77 -11.65 -19.90 -12.61
CA ALA A 77 -11.48 -18.47 -12.59
C ALA A 77 -10.62 -18.11 -11.38
N ALA A 78 -9.50 -17.42 -11.60
CA ALA A 78 -8.65 -16.92 -10.54
C ALA A 78 -9.37 -15.77 -9.83
N VAL A 79 -10.25 -16.15 -8.90
CA VAL A 79 -10.79 -15.30 -7.86
C VAL A 79 -9.64 -14.89 -6.96
N GLY A 80 -9.09 -13.69 -7.20
CA GLY A 80 -8.09 -13.05 -6.36
C GLY A 80 -8.70 -12.75 -5.00
N GLY A 81 -8.50 -13.67 -4.07
CA GLY A 81 -9.07 -13.63 -2.73
C GLY A 81 -8.70 -12.37 -1.98
N ALA A 82 -9.69 -11.51 -1.77
CA ALA A 82 -9.86 -10.96 -0.44
C ALA A 82 -10.12 -12.17 0.46
N SER A 83 -9.09 -12.65 1.16
CA SER A 83 -9.34 -13.61 2.24
C SER A 83 -10.19 -12.86 3.27
N PRO A 84 -11.44 -13.28 3.52
CA PRO A 84 -12.11 -12.88 4.74
C PRO A 84 -11.15 -13.31 5.84
N GLY A 85 -10.74 -12.38 6.70
CA GLY A 85 -9.78 -12.64 7.76
C GLY A 85 -10.13 -13.98 8.41
N VAL A 86 -9.14 -14.88 8.45
CA VAL A 86 -9.26 -16.23 9.03
C VAL A 86 -10.18 -16.13 10.24
N THR A 87 -11.39 -16.69 10.14
CA THR A 87 -12.24 -16.95 11.28
C THR A 87 -11.57 -18.10 12.05
N ARG A 88 -10.41 -17.83 12.64
CA ARG A 88 -9.91 -18.60 13.78
C ARG A 88 -10.99 -18.37 14.80
N GLY A 89 -11.89 -19.35 14.91
CA GLY A 89 -13.20 -19.22 15.54
C GLY A 89 -13.09 -18.40 16.79
N ALA A 90 -14.02 -17.44 16.96
CA ALA A 90 -14.08 -16.50 18.07
C ALA A 90 -13.58 -17.19 19.34
N ALA A 91 -12.30 -17.00 19.64
CA ALA A 91 -11.62 -17.79 20.65
C ALA A 91 -12.24 -17.37 21.96
N HIS A 92 -13.16 -18.19 22.51
CA HIS A 92 -14.04 -17.93 23.65
C HIS A 92 -13.70 -16.62 24.38
N LEU A 93 -14.17 -15.50 23.81
CA LEU A 93 -13.81 -14.19 24.32
C LEU A 93 -14.56 -14.02 25.64
N LYS A 94 -13.81 -13.87 26.73
CA LYS A 94 -14.35 -13.91 28.10
C LYS A 94 -15.29 -12.76 28.42
N ARG A 95 -15.14 -11.61 27.74
CA ARG A 95 -15.98 -10.42 27.97
C ARG A 95 -17.23 -10.48 27.07
N PRO A 96 -18.44 -10.41 27.65
CA PRO A 96 -19.68 -10.36 26.87
C PRO A 96 -19.76 -9.05 26.09
N LEU A 97 -20.51 -9.08 24.97
CA LEU A 97 -20.85 -7.86 24.25
C LEU A 97 -21.90 -7.09 25.07
N ASP A 98 -21.72 -5.78 25.14
CA ASP A 98 -22.67 -4.87 25.78
C ASP A 98 -22.92 -3.68 24.84
N PRO A 99 -24.07 -3.66 24.13
CA PRO A 99 -24.40 -2.57 23.23
C PRO A 99 -24.66 -1.25 23.96
N THR A 100 -24.95 -1.29 25.27
CA THR A 100 -25.22 -0.09 26.09
C THR A 100 -23.97 0.52 26.72
N ALA A 101 -22.88 -0.25 26.81
CA ALA A 101 -21.63 0.24 27.36
C ALA A 101 -21.04 1.39 26.53
N ALA A 102 -20.43 2.36 27.21
CA ALA A 102 -19.74 3.47 26.58
C ALA A 102 -18.44 3.06 25.87
N GLY A 103 -17.81 1.96 26.31
CA GLY A 103 -16.55 1.47 25.75
C GLY A 103 -16.75 0.26 24.84
N ALA A 104 -15.86 0.15 23.84
CA ALA A 104 -15.78 -1.05 23.02
C ALA A 104 -15.17 -2.22 23.80
N THR A 105 -15.69 -3.42 23.56
CA THR A 105 -15.24 -4.67 24.20
C THR A 105 -14.38 -5.52 23.27
N ARG A 106 -14.59 -5.37 21.96
CA ARG A 106 -13.92 -6.11 20.90
C ARG A 106 -13.48 -5.15 19.81
N CYS A 107 -12.61 -5.66 18.94
CA CYS A 107 -12.28 -5.00 17.70
C CYS A 107 -12.23 -6.01 16.56
N ARG A 108 -12.40 -5.51 15.34
CA ARG A 108 -12.18 -6.27 14.11
C ARG A 108 -11.46 -5.37 13.13
N THR A 109 -10.35 -5.89 12.59
CA THR A 109 -9.57 -5.19 11.58
C THR A 109 -9.87 -5.77 10.21
N PHE A 110 -10.16 -4.89 9.28
CA PHE A 110 -10.29 -5.15 7.86
C PHE A 110 -9.15 -4.44 7.14
N HIS A 111 -8.72 -4.97 6.00
CA HIS A 111 -7.77 -4.28 5.16
C HIS A 111 -8.04 -4.58 3.69
N CYS A 112 -7.70 -3.64 2.83
CA CYS A 112 -7.75 -3.82 1.39
C CYS A 112 -6.62 -3.08 0.70
N LYS A 113 -6.32 -3.48 -0.53
CA LYS A 113 -5.40 -2.72 -1.40
C LYS A 113 -5.97 -1.32 -1.63
N LEU A 114 -5.10 -0.33 -1.81
CA LEU A 114 -5.51 1.05 -2.08
C LEU A 114 -5.91 1.24 -3.55
N ASN A 115 -7.08 0.73 -3.93
CA ASN A 115 -7.72 0.98 -5.23
C ASN A 115 -9.25 0.95 -5.08
N ASP A 116 -9.95 1.60 -6.01
CA ASP A 116 -11.40 1.83 -5.92
C ASP A 116 -12.21 0.53 -5.83
N ALA A 117 -11.88 -0.47 -6.65
CA ALA A 117 -12.59 -1.75 -6.66
C ALA A 117 -12.45 -2.51 -5.33
N ALA A 118 -11.27 -2.47 -4.71
CA ALA A 118 -11.01 -3.12 -3.44
C ALA A 118 -11.69 -2.40 -2.27
N ILE A 119 -11.77 -1.06 -2.33
CA ILE A 119 -12.48 -0.25 -1.33
C ILE A 119 -13.99 -0.51 -1.40
N GLU A 120 -14.56 -0.55 -2.61
CA GLU A 120 -15.99 -0.86 -2.78
C GLU A 120 -16.32 -2.28 -2.29
N PHE A 121 -15.45 -3.25 -2.59
CA PHE A 121 -15.58 -4.60 -2.04
C PHE A 121 -15.48 -4.62 -0.50
N LEU A 122 -14.57 -3.84 0.08
CA LEU A 122 -14.41 -3.72 1.53
C LEU A 122 -15.71 -3.20 2.19
N ASN A 123 -16.36 -2.21 1.59
CA ASN A 123 -17.64 -1.68 2.07
C ASN A 123 -18.71 -2.78 2.14
N GLY A 124 -18.83 -3.57 1.07
CA GLY A 124 -19.76 -4.70 1.01
C GLY A 124 -19.48 -5.74 2.11
N VAL A 125 -18.22 -6.11 2.32
CA VAL A 125 -17.81 -7.08 3.35
C VAL A 125 -18.11 -6.56 4.77
N ILE A 126 -17.86 -5.27 5.04
CA ILE A 126 -18.15 -4.68 6.35
C ILE A 126 -19.65 -4.67 6.63
N ASN A 127 -20.47 -4.22 5.66
CA ASN A 127 -21.92 -4.16 5.83
C ASN A 127 -22.51 -5.56 6.00
N GLN A 128 -22.12 -6.52 5.15
CA GLN A 128 -22.55 -7.91 5.29
C GLN A 128 -22.17 -8.47 6.67
N TRP A 129 -20.95 -8.19 7.15
CA TRP A 129 -20.53 -8.65 8.47
C TRP A 129 -21.36 -8.03 9.60
N LEU A 130 -21.73 -6.76 9.49
CA LEU A 130 -22.61 -6.10 10.48
C LEU A 130 -24.03 -6.67 10.44
N ASP A 131 -24.58 -6.94 9.26
CA ASP A 131 -25.90 -7.55 9.10
C ASP A 131 -25.95 -8.99 9.68
N GLU A 132 -24.85 -9.73 9.58
CA GLU A 132 -24.73 -11.07 10.19
C GLU A 132 -24.61 -11.04 11.73
N HIS A 133 -24.34 -9.88 12.34
CA HIS A 133 -24.07 -9.73 13.77
C HIS A 133 -24.90 -8.57 14.39
N GLU A 134 -26.21 -8.77 14.49
CA GLU A 134 -27.15 -7.77 15.06
C GLU A 134 -26.87 -7.39 16.52
N ASP A 135 -26.11 -8.22 17.26
CA ASP A 135 -25.70 -7.96 18.65
C ASP A 135 -24.54 -6.96 18.77
N ILE A 136 -23.94 -6.57 17.65
CA ILE A 136 -22.78 -5.68 17.59
C ILE A 136 -23.23 -4.23 17.40
N THR A 137 -22.74 -3.34 18.26
CA THR A 137 -22.88 -1.89 18.09
C THR A 137 -21.50 -1.27 17.94
N VAL A 138 -21.18 -0.77 16.73
CA VAL A 138 -19.91 -0.08 16.48
C VAL A 138 -19.86 1.22 17.30
N LYS A 139 -18.83 1.34 18.14
CA LYS A 139 -18.60 2.51 19.00
C LYS A 139 -17.75 3.56 18.30
N PHE A 140 -16.67 3.12 17.66
CA PHE A 140 -15.82 3.98 16.85
C PHE A 140 -15.02 3.14 15.84
N ALA A 141 -14.48 3.81 14.83
CA ALA A 141 -13.64 3.22 13.81
C ALA A 141 -12.35 4.04 13.66
N THR A 142 -11.25 3.37 13.34
CA THR A 142 -9.98 4.02 13.01
C THR A 142 -9.49 3.54 11.66
N SER A 143 -8.92 4.44 10.86
CA SER A 143 -8.31 4.13 9.58
C SER A 143 -6.85 4.56 9.53
N THR A 144 -5.99 3.73 8.97
CA THR A 144 -4.59 4.05 8.72
C THR A 144 -4.17 3.50 7.37
N LEU A 145 -3.29 4.21 6.67
CA LEU A 145 -2.60 3.68 5.49
C LEU A 145 -1.30 3.03 5.94
N GLY A 146 -1.02 1.83 5.45
CA GLY A 146 0.19 1.09 5.82
C GLY A 146 0.59 0.07 4.76
N VAL A 147 1.80 -0.49 4.90
CA VAL A 147 2.28 -1.56 4.03
C VAL A 147 2.04 -2.88 4.75
N PHE A 148 1.28 -3.78 4.13
CA PHE A 148 1.14 -5.15 4.61
C PHE A 148 2.27 -5.99 4.01
N GLU A 149 3.09 -6.60 4.86
CA GLU A 149 4.21 -7.43 4.42
C GLU A 149 3.72 -8.81 4.00
N GLY A 150 3.54 -8.99 2.69
CA GLY A 150 3.32 -10.27 2.03
C GLY A 150 4.41 -10.57 1.01
N LYS A 151 4.06 -11.29 -0.06
CA LYS A 151 5.00 -11.51 -1.18
C LYS A 151 5.38 -10.21 -1.89
N ASN A 152 4.43 -9.28 -2.00
CA ASN A 152 4.64 -7.93 -2.53
C ASN A 152 4.39 -6.92 -1.40
N LYS A 153 5.18 -5.86 -1.36
CA LYS A 153 4.94 -4.70 -0.50
C LYS A 153 3.96 -3.79 -1.23
N GLU A 154 2.72 -3.75 -0.76
CA GLU A 154 1.66 -2.95 -1.37
C GLU A 154 1.01 -2.02 -0.31
N PRO A 155 0.67 -0.78 -0.67
CA PRO A 155 -0.07 0.10 0.23
C PRO A 155 -1.49 -0.43 0.41
N ASN A 156 -1.90 -0.53 1.68
CA ASN A 156 -3.22 -1.00 2.07
C ASN A 156 -3.90 0.06 2.94
N LEU A 157 -5.22 0.19 2.76
CA LEU A 157 -6.09 0.79 3.73
C LEU A 157 -6.34 -0.24 4.83
N ILE A 158 -6.08 0.14 6.08
CA ILE A 158 -6.33 -0.69 7.26
C ILE A 158 -7.41 0.02 8.07
N LEU A 159 -8.52 -0.67 8.32
CA LEU A 159 -9.68 -0.15 9.03
C LEU A 159 -9.98 -1.05 10.23
N THR A 160 -10.02 -0.48 11.43
CA THR A 160 -10.35 -1.21 12.66
C THR A 160 -11.64 -0.67 13.23
N LEU A 161 -12.65 -1.54 13.34
CA LEU A 161 -13.89 -1.28 14.05
C LEU A 161 -13.75 -1.70 15.50
N PHE A 162 -14.21 -0.84 16.41
CA PHE A 162 -14.28 -1.10 17.84
C PHE A 162 -15.75 -1.15 18.26
N TYR A 163 -16.16 -2.28 18.86
CA TYR A 163 -17.56 -2.59 19.20
C TYR A 163 -17.70 -3.30 20.55
#